data_AF-A0A3L7RPT2-F1
#
_entry.id   AF-A0A3L7RPT2-F1
#
_cell.length_a   1.000
_cell.length_b   1.000
_cell.length_c   1.000
_cell.angle_alpha   90.00
_cell.angle_beta   90.00
_cell.angle_gamma   90.00
#
_symmetry.space_group_name_H-M   'P 1'
#
loop_
_entity.id
_entity.type
_entity.pdbx_description
1 polymer ?
#
loop_
_entity_poly.entity_id
_entity_poly.type
_entity_poly.pdbx_seq_one_letter_code
_entity_poly.pdbx_strand_id
1 'polypeptide(L)'
;MAIDSLASMGVPKPTSNNEWALYRLPDELVIPTGTRIQKHGYGCRFKNEQVYVDFDFGELGEINGFDCWRLNDFCRDNLKTKYGFDSQKDLERAFEDACLANELVYSGYILWYDHTNYGQNSEA
;
A
#
# COMPACT_ATOMS: atom_id res chain seq x y z
N MET A 1 3.14 -11.45 3.89
CA MET A 1 4.35 -11.08 4.67
C MET A 1 4.11 -10.01 5.74
N ALA A 2 3.52 -8.85 5.44
CA ALA A 2 3.24 -7.80 6.45
C ALA A 2 1.93 -8.04 7.22
N ILE A 3 0.84 -8.30 6.50
CA ILE A 3 -0.46 -8.64 7.08
C ILE A 3 -0.39 -9.94 7.89
N ASP A 4 0.31 -10.96 7.41
CA ASP A 4 0.51 -12.21 8.17
C ASP A 4 1.22 -11.97 9.50
N SER A 5 2.14 -11.00 9.54
CA SER A 5 2.81 -10.61 10.78
C SER A 5 1.82 -10.00 11.78
N LEU A 6 0.93 -9.10 11.33
CA LEU A 6 -0.16 -8.58 12.16
C LEU A 6 -1.11 -9.69 12.63
N ALA A 7 -1.50 -10.58 11.72
CA ALA A 7 -2.36 -11.71 12.04
C ALA A 7 -1.75 -12.62 13.10
N SER A 8 -0.44 -12.87 13.04
CA SER A 8 0.28 -13.67 14.05
C SER A 8 0.27 -13.05 15.46
N MET A 9 0.03 -11.74 15.55
CA MET A 9 -0.14 -11.01 16.82
C MET A 9 -1.60 -10.95 17.29
N GLY A 10 -2.53 -11.59 16.59
CA GLY A 10 -3.97 -11.51 16.87
C GLY A 10 -4.62 -10.22 16.38
N VAL A 11 -3.98 -9.46 15.48
CA VAL A 11 -4.61 -8.30 14.82
C VAL A 11 -5.32 -8.82 13.57
N PRO A 12 -6.67 -8.77 13.51
CA PRO A 12 -7.41 -9.26 12.36
C PRO A 12 -7.17 -8.38 11.13
N LYS A 13 -7.32 -8.96 9.94
CA LYS A 13 -7.39 -8.17 8.69
C LYS A 13 -8.67 -7.31 8.76
N PRO A 14 -8.57 -5.98 8.59
CA PRO A 14 -9.74 -5.12 8.62
C PRO A 14 -10.63 -5.37 7.39
N THR A 15 -11.93 -5.20 7.54
CA THR A 15 -12.94 -5.28 6.46
C THR A 15 -13.14 -3.95 5.74
N SER A 16 -12.56 -2.87 6.27
CA SER A 16 -12.53 -1.55 5.64
C SER A 16 -11.37 -0.69 6.15
N ASN A 17 -10.98 0.31 5.38
CA ASN A 17 -10.03 1.33 5.82
C ASN A 17 -10.48 2.05 7.11
N ASN A 18 -11.78 2.30 7.28
CA ASN A 18 -12.34 2.94 8.46
C ASN A 18 -12.26 2.04 9.69
N GLU A 19 -12.51 0.74 9.55
CA GLU A 19 -12.31 -0.21 10.64
C GLU A 19 -10.84 -0.19 11.09
N TRP A 20 -9.89 -0.22 10.15
CA TRP A 20 -8.48 -0.07 10.48
C TRP A 20 -8.17 1.25 11.19
N ALA A 21 -8.67 2.37 10.67
CA ALA A 21 -8.42 3.70 11.23
C ALA A 21 -8.83 3.77 12.71
N LEU A 22 -9.98 3.18 13.04
CA LEU A 22 -10.56 3.16 14.38
C LEU A 22 -9.98 2.06 15.28
N TYR A 23 -9.35 1.04 14.70
CA TYR A 23 -8.74 -0.05 15.45
C TYR A 23 -7.56 0.46 16.29
N ARG A 24 -7.56 0.13 17.59
CA ARG A 24 -6.53 0.59 18.53
C ARG A 24 -5.35 -0.38 18.52
N LEU A 25 -4.22 0.11 18.06
CA LEU A 25 -2.90 -0.48 18.26
C LEU A 25 -2.02 0.49 19.05
N PRO A 26 -1.00 0.01 19.76
CA PRO A 26 0.10 0.84 20.21
C PRO A 26 0.72 1.61 19.03
N ASP A 27 1.24 2.82 19.28
CA ASP A 27 1.85 3.67 18.25
C ASP A 27 3.01 2.97 17.54
N GLU A 28 3.72 2.10 18.27
CA GLU A 28 4.75 1.23 17.73
C GLU A 28 4.67 -0.16 18.32
N LEU A 29 4.76 -1.17 17.45
CA LEU A 29 4.86 -2.58 17.80
C LEU A 29 6.17 -3.12 17.26
N VAL A 30 6.89 -3.88 18.08
CA VAL A 30 8.09 -4.63 17.66
C VAL A 30 7.78 -6.10 17.80
N ILE A 31 7.81 -6.84 16.70
CA ILE A 31 7.53 -8.27 16.69
C ILE A 31 8.82 -9.08 16.89
N PRO A 32 8.75 -10.38 17.26
CA PRO A 32 9.94 -11.18 17.57
C PRO A 32 11.00 -11.25 16.46
N THR A 33 10.61 -11.03 15.20
CA THR A 33 11.54 -10.94 14.06
C THR A 33 12.33 -9.62 14.00
N GLY A 34 12.15 -8.71 14.96
CA GLY A 34 12.75 -7.38 14.98
C GLY A 34 12.07 -6.37 14.05
N THR A 35 10.98 -6.76 13.38
CA THR A 35 10.23 -5.86 12.49
C THR A 35 9.42 -4.86 13.32
N ARG A 36 9.59 -3.58 13.01
CA ARG A 36 8.81 -2.47 13.59
C ARG A 36 7.57 -2.23 12.75
N ILE A 37 6.44 -2.12 13.42
CA ILE A 37 5.12 -1.88 12.84
C ILE A 37 4.61 -0.58 13.44
N GLN A 38 4.29 0.39 12.59
CA GLN A 38 3.75 1.69 12.98
C GLN A 38 2.45 1.92 12.24
N LYS A 39 1.34 1.97 12.99
CA LYS A 39 0.03 2.31 12.44
C LYS A 39 0.00 3.80 12.09
N HIS A 40 -0.63 4.14 10.99
CA HIS A 40 -1.04 5.50 10.65
C HIS A 40 -2.47 5.48 10.10
N GLY A 41 -2.96 6.57 9.53
CA GLY A 41 -4.38 6.82 9.19
C GLY A 41 -5.14 5.59 8.71
N TYR A 42 -5.13 5.34 7.39
CA TYR A 42 -5.75 4.16 6.78
C TYR A 42 -4.77 3.00 6.60
N GLY A 43 -3.55 3.12 7.11
CA GLY A 43 -2.47 2.22 6.76
C GLY A 43 -1.50 1.88 7.87
N CYS A 44 -0.43 1.22 7.45
CA CYS A 44 0.58 0.71 8.35
C CYS A 44 1.94 0.69 7.66
N ARG A 45 2.98 1.00 8.43
CA ARG A 45 4.37 0.92 8.01
C ARG A 45 5.07 -0.24 8.69
N PHE A 46 5.78 -1.03 7.90
CA PHE A 46 6.62 -2.14 8.33
C PHE A 46 8.06 -1.82 7.98
N LYS A 47 8.95 -1.92 8.96
CA LYS A 47 10.37 -1.67 8.74
C LYS A 47 11.22 -2.69 9.49
N ASN A 48 12.13 -3.33 8.77
CA ASN A 48 13.27 -4.06 9.33
C ASN A 48 14.55 -3.70 8.55
N GLU A 49 15.64 -4.43 8.79
CA GLU A 49 16.93 -4.15 8.14
C GLU A 49 16.92 -4.39 6.62
N GLN A 50 15.98 -5.20 6.12
CA GLN A 50 15.92 -5.64 4.72
C GLN A 50 14.79 -4.97 3.93
N VAL A 51 13.69 -4.66 4.61
CA VAL A 51 12.43 -4.32 3.98
C VAL A 51 11.79 -3.11 4.66
N TYR A 52 11.27 -2.22 3.82
CA TYR A 52 10.40 -1.11 4.19
C TYR A 52 9.13 -1.18 3.34
N VAL A 53 7.98 -1.33 3.98
CA VAL A 53 6.67 -1.32 3.32
C VAL A 53 5.80 -0.29 4.02
N ASP A 54 5.21 0.62 3.25
CA ASP A 54 4.19 1.56 3.70
C ASP A 54 2.99 1.35 2.77
N PHE A 55 1.80 1.09 3.31
CA PHE A 55 0.59 0.90 2.52
C PHE A 55 -0.62 1.41 3.30
N ASP A 56 -1.70 1.67 2.55
CA ASP A 56 -3.03 1.93 3.10
C ASP A 56 -3.99 0.79 2.74
N PHE A 57 -4.92 0.51 3.65
CA PHE A 57 -6.05 -0.34 3.34
C PHE A 57 -7.04 0.41 2.43
N GLY A 58 -7.62 -0.33 1.48
CA GLY A 58 -8.72 0.15 0.64
C GLY A 58 -10.06 0.22 1.37
N GLU A 59 -11.08 0.71 0.67
CA GLU A 59 -12.44 0.86 1.20
C GLU A 59 -13.00 -0.45 1.78
N LEU A 60 -12.67 -1.59 1.15
CA LEU A 60 -13.08 -2.94 1.53
C LEU A 60 -11.95 -3.72 2.22
N GLY A 61 -10.93 -3.03 2.74
CA GLY A 61 -9.78 -3.66 3.38
C GLY A 61 -8.79 -4.27 2.38
N GLU A 62 -8.82 -3.82 1.12
CA GLU A 62 -7.86 -4.23 0.11
C GLU A 62 -6.43 -3.83 0.50
N ILE A 63 -5.45 -4.63 0.10
CA ILE A 63 -4.02 -4.37 0.40
C ILE A 63 -3.17 -4.24 -0.87
N ASN A 64 -3.82 -4.36 -2.03
CA ASN A 64 -3.19 -4.28 -3.35
C ASN A 64 -3.30 -2.88 -3.96
N GLY A 65 -3.87 -1.92 -3.24
CA GLY A 65 -3.90 -0.52 -3.66
C GLY A 65 -2.51 0.09 -3.57
N PHE A 66 -2.16 0.94 -4.52
CA PHE A 66 -0.90 1.65 -4.56
C PHE A 66 -1.10 3.10 -4.99
N ASP A 67 -0.13 3.95 -4.67
CA ASP A 67 -0.12 5.35 -5.09
C ASP A 67 1.19 5.71 -5.76
N CYS A 68 1.14 6.78 -6.55
CA CYS A 68 2.28 7.22 -7.35
C CYS A 68 3.48 7.62 -6.48
N TRP A 69 3.26 8.19 -5.29
CA TRP A 69 4.35 8.63 -4.42
C TRP A 69 5.10 7.43 -3.84
N ARG A 70 4.39 6.43 -3.31
CA ARG A 70 4.98 5.18 -2.81
C ARG A 70 5.69 4.39 -3.91
N LEU A 71 5.14 4.37 -5.13
CA LEU A 71 5.77 3.71 -6.26
C LEU A 71 7.06 4.44 -6.69
N ASN A 72 7.05 5.77 -6.71
CA ASN A 72 8.23 6.57 -6.96
C ASN A 72 9.32 6.34 -5.89
N ASP A 73 8.96 6.30 -4.61
CA ASP A 73 9.89 5.99 -3.51
C ASP A 73 10.46 4.55 -3.62
N PHE A 74 9.64 3.58 -4.05
CA PHE A 74 10.12 2.22 -4.32
C PHE A 74 11.15 2.18 -5.46
N CYS A 75 10.90 2.94 -6.53
CA CYS A 75 11.81 3.01 -7.67
C CYS A 75 13.17 3.64 -7.32
N ARG A 76 13.21 4.59 -6.38
CA ARG A 76 14.43 5.34 -6.00
C ARG A 76 15.16 5.86 -7.25
N ASP A 77 16.47 5.65 -7.31
CA ASP A 77 17.33 6.06 -8.44
C ASP A 77 17.10 5.22 -9.72
N ASN A 78 16.25 4.19 -9.67
CA ASN A 78 15.95 3.32 -10.81
C ASN A 78 14.76 3.80 -11.66
N LEU A 79 14.09 4.89 -11.26
CA LEU A 79 12.89 5.40 -11.94
C LEU A 79 13.14 5.57 -13.45
N LYS A 80 14.24 6.24 -13.81
CA LYS A 80 14.64 6.44 -15.21
C LYS A 80 15.33 5.23 -15.82
N THR A 81 16.34 4.70 -15.14
CA THR A 81 17.25 3.69 -15.72
C THR A 81 16.61 2.32 -15.92
N LYS A 82 15.63 1.96 -15.09
CA LYS A 82 14.95 0.66 -15.15
C LYS A 82 13.52 0.75 -15.65
N TYR A 83 12.79 1.80 -15.27
CA TYR A 83 11.36 1.91 -15.55
C TYR A 83 11.01 2.95 -16.62
N GLY A 84 11.98 3.74 -17.09
CA GLY A 84 11.79 4.67 -18.21
C GLY A 84 11.04 5.95 -17.87
N PHE A 85 10.84 6.29 -16.59
CA PHE A 85 10.20 7.53 -16.17
C PHE A 85 11.24 8.58 -15.77
N ASP A 86 11.15 9.78 -16.34
CA ASP A 86 12.10 10.87 -16.06
C ASP A 86 11.83 11.58 -14.73
N SER A 87 10.58 11.55 -14.27
CA SER A 87 10.15 12.24 -13.05
C SER A 87 8.90 11.60 -12.44
N GLN A 88 8.61 11.94 -11.18
CA GLN A 88 7.34 11.58 -10.54
C GLN A 88 6.14 12.11 -11.36
N LYS A 89 6.25 13.27 -11.98
CA LYS A 89 5.18 13.84 -12.81
C LYS A 89 4.89 12.99 -14.05
N ASP A 90 5.90 12.34 -14.62
CA ASP A 90 5.70 11.43 -15.76
C ASP A 90 5.03 10.13 -15.31
N LEU A 91 5.32 9.67 -14.08
CA LEU A 91 4.62 8.56 -13.45
C LEU A 91 3.14 8.91 -13.17
N GLU A 92 2.85 10.11 -12.67
CA GLU A 92 1.48 10.61 -12.43
C GLU A 92 0.66 10.63 -13.73
N ARG A 93 1.26 11.11 -14.84
CA ARG A 93 0.62 11.07 -16.16
C ARG A 93 0.35 9.64 -16.63
N ALA A 94 1.28 8.73 -16.40
CA ALA A 94 1.08 7.33 -16.77
C ALA A 94 -0.07 6.68 -15.99
N PHE A 95 -0.32 7.09 -14.75
CA PHE A 95 -1.50 6.64 -13.99
C PHE A 95 -2.79 7.17 -14.62
N GLU A 96 -2.82 8.44 -15.03
CA GLU A 96 -3.96 9.05 -15.73
C GLU A 96 -4.25 8.32 -17.05
N ASP A 97 -3.22 8.10 -17.87
CA ASP A 97 -3.32 7.37 -19.13
C ASP A 97 -3.80 5.93 -18.92
N ALA A 98 -3.29 5.23 -17.89
CA ALA A 98 -3.71 3.88 -17.55
C ALA A 98 -5.16 3.81 -17.04
N CYS A 99 -5.65 4.84 -16.33
CA CYS A 99 -7.07 4.96 -15.99
C CYS A 99 -7.93 5.15 -17.24
N LEU A 100 -7.51 6.00 -18.20
CA LEU A 100 -8.23 6.21 -19.46
C LEU A 100 -8.24 4.94 -20.33
N ALA A 101 -7.17 4.16 -20.28
CA ALA A 101 -7.06 2.86 -20.93
C ALA A 101 -7.80 1.73 -20.19
N ASN A 102 -8.40 2.01 -19.03
CA ASN A 102 -9.09 1.04 -18.18
C ASN A 102 -8.18 -0.11 -17.70
N GLU A 103 -6.89 0.19 -17.53
CA GLU A 103 -5.88 -0.70 -16.94
C GLU A 103 -5.80 -0.49 -15.42
N LEU A 104 -6.00 0.75 -14.96
CA LEU A 104 -6.10 1.10 -13.55
C LEU A 104 -7.47 1.67 -13.20
N VAL A 105 -7.87 1.48 -11.95
CA VAL A 105 -9.06 2.11 -11.36
C VAL A 105 -8.64 2.97 -10.18
N TYR A 106 -9.01 4.25 -10.24
CA TYR A 106 -8.79 5.18 -9.14
C TYR A 106 -9.88 5.01 -8.07
N SER A 107 -9.46 4.88 -6.81
CA SER A 107 -10.33 4.74 -5.64
C SER A 107 -11.23 5.94 -5.34
N GLY A 108 -10.95 7.11 -5.91
CA GLY A 108 -11.56 8.38 -5.49
C GLY A 108 -10.84 9.09 -4.34
N TYR A 109 -9.73 8.54 -3.83
CA TYR A 109 -8.90 9.19 -2.80
C TYR A 109 -7.40 9.19 -3.13
N ILE A 110 -6.67 8.14 -2.77
CA ILE A 110 -5.21 8.10 -2.94
C ILE A 110 -4.71 6.80 -3.56
N LEU A 111 -5.55 5.76 -3.63
CA LEU A 111 -5.15 4.47 -4.14
C LEU A 111 -5.63 4.28 -5.58
N TRP A 112 -4.79 3.63 -6.36
CA TRP A 112 -5.10 3.02 -7.64
C TRP A 112 -5.00 1.51 -7.50
N TYR A 113 -5.82 0.83 -8.27
CA TYR A 113 -5.86 -0.63 -8.32
C TYR A 113 -5.72 -1.07 -9.78
N ASP A 114 -5.12 -2.24 -9.97
CA ASP A 114 -5.27 -2.95 -11.24
C ASP A 114 -6.75 -3.22 -11.49
N HIS A 115 -7.25 -2.84 -12.67
CA HIS A 115 -8.66 -3.01 -13.05
C HIS A 115 -9.12 -4.47 -12.92
N THR A 116 -8.23 -5.44 -13.12
CA THR A 116 -8.55 -6.86 -12.99
C THR A 116 -8.81 -7.31 -11.54
N ASN A 117 -8.34 -6.54 -10.55
CA ASN A 117 -8.36 -6.92 -9.13
C ASN A 117 -9.14 -5.93 -8.25
N TYR A 118 -9.75 -4.89 -8.84
CA TYR A 118 -10.52 -3.89 -8.09
C TYR A 118 -11.84 -4.47 -7.55
N GLY A 119 -12.17 -4.19 -6.29
CA GLY A 119 -13.39 -4.67 -5.64
C GLY A 119 -13.38 -6.17 -5.29
N GLN A 120 -12.25 -6.85 -5.48
CA GLN A 120 -12.03 -8.19 -4.96
C GLN A 120 -11.30 -8.08 -3.62
N ASN A 121 -11.77 -8.83 -2.61
CA ASN A 121 -10.96 -9.05 -1.42
C ASN A 121 -9.73 -9.82 -1.87
N SER A 122 -8.60 -9.12 -2.03
CA SER A 122 -7.33 -9.75 -2.36
C SER A 122 -6.97 -10.68 -1.19
N GLU A 123 -7.30 -11.97 -1.34
CA GLU A 123 -6.69 -13.05 -0.59
C GLU A 123 -5.21 -13.01 -0.94
N ALA A 124 -4.40 -12.68 0.05
CA ALA A 124 -2.94 -12.63 -0.07
C ALA A 124 -2.37 -14.03 0.18
#